data_AF-A0A8C3C4X7-F1
#
_entry.id   AF-A0A8C3C4X7-F1
#
_cell.length_a   1.000
_cell.length_b   1.000
_cell.length_c   1.000
_cell.angle_alpha   90.00
_cell.angle_beta   90.00
_cell.angle_gamma   90.00
#
_symmetry.space_group_name_H-M   'P 1'
#
loop_
_entity.id
_entity.type
_entity.pdbx_description
1 polymer ?
#
loop_
_entity_poly.entity_id
_entity_poly.type
_entity_poly.pdbx_seq_one_letter_code
_entity_poly.pdbx_strand_id
1 'polypeptide(L)'
;ARPLLDTFSASGLLLASIPWKSGQVVQLGWTASEDLLCIQEDGTVLIYNLFCEFKRHFSMGNEVLQNHVLEAKVFHTEYGTGVAILTGAHRFSLATNIDDLKLRRMPEVPGLQKPPSCWAVLSQDRVTIVLLAVGQDLYLPGAAAGLGAALPDPVGFPRRCMRPRSRQRAVVMAWDRQLMVVGNSTECIQFVLDEDSYLVPELDGVRILSRTSHEFLHEIPEASQEIFKIASMAPGALLLEAQKEYEKESQKADEYLREIKDQKLLPEAVSQCIEAAGYEHEPETQKSLLRAASFGKCFIDKFPPESFVRMCQDLRVLNAIRDYQIGIPLTFTQYPASWGGGRGSPGGRGSGRWCSRCWSELGSGPSSQDLVPQATEDQIKLLRLQRHLQEDFDKPYLDLSLHDTVSTLILDGHHKKAEQLYRDFKIPDKRYWWLKINALATRGDWEEMEKFSKSKKSPIGYLPFVEIAVKHHNRYEAKKYAPRVTPEQRVKAFILVGDLEQAADAAIEHKSDAELSCVLARCTPSTDSALIEKLNRARAQLMKK
;
A
#
# COMPACT_ATOMS: atom_id res chain seq x y z
N ALA A 1 31.02 -19.03 -20.88
CA ALA A 1 30.00 -19.53 -19.94
C ALA A 1 28.62 -19.13 -20.47
N ARG A 2 27.54 -19.89 -20.19
CA ARG A 2 26.18 -19.43 -20.55
C ARG A 2 25.81 -18.24 -19.64
N PRO A 3 25.14 -17.20 -20.16
CA PRO A 3 24.70 -16.09 -19.32
C PRO A 3 23.71 -16.57 -18.24
N LEU A 4 23.66 -15.86 -17.12
CA LEU A 4 22.72 -16.10 -16.03
C LEU A 4 21.60 -15.05 -16.09
N LEU A 5 20.37 -15.48 -15.79
CA LEU A 5 19.26 -14.58 -15.51
C LEU A 5 19.02 -14.57 -14.00
N ASP A 6 19.35 -13.45 -13.39
CA ASP A 6 19.24 -13.24 -11.95
C ASP A 6 18.12 -12.23 -11.66
N THR A 7 17.22 -12.58 -10.75
CA THR A 7 16.22 -11.65 -10.21
C THR A 7 16.59 -11.27 -8.79
N PHE A 8 16.52 -9.97 -8.48
CA PHE A 8 16.81 -9.42 -7.17
C PHE A 8 15.59 -8.71 -6.61
N SER A 9 15.48 -8.66 -5.28
CA SER A 9 14.54 -7.76 -4.62
C SER A 9 14.96 -6.31 -4.82
N ALA A 10 14.06 -5.36 -4.53
CA ALA A 10 14.41 -3.93 -4.52
C ALA A 10 15.52 -3.57 -3.51
N SER A 11 15.72 -4.41 -2.48
CA SER A 11 16.83 -4.29 -1.52
C SER A 11 18.14 -4.94 -1.98
N GLY A 12 18.18 -5.53 -3.19
CA GLY A 12 19.37 -6.16 -3.76
C GLY A 12 19.58 -7.63 -3.33
N LEU A 13 18.62 -8.26 -2.66
CA LEU A 13 18.71 -9.68 -2.29
C LEU A 13 18.43 -10.56 -3.52
N LEU A 14 19.32 -11.52 -3.79
CA LEU A 14 19.10 -12.49 -4.87
C LEU A 14 17.87 -13.37 -4.57
N LEU A 15 16.86 -13.28 -5.44
CA LEU A 15 15.61 -14.04 -5.33
C LEU A 15 15.70 -15.38 -6.05
N ALA A 16 16.18 -15.37 -7.31
CA ALA A 16 16.39 -16.55 -8.14
C ALA A 16 17.52 -16.32 -9.15
N SER A 17 18.16 -17.41 -9.58
CA SER A 17 19.21 -17.41 -10.61
C SER A 17 19.05 -18.65 -11.48
N ILE A 18 18.95 -18.45 -12.80
CA ILE A 18 18.85 -19.57 -13.76
C ILE A 18 19.84 -19.39 -14.91
N PRO A 19 20.40 -20.48 -15.48
CA PRO A 19 21.15 -20.40 -16.73
C PRO A 19 20.22 -19.98 -17.88
N TRP A 20 20.56 -18.89 -18.56
CA TRP A 20 19.85 -18.44 -19.75
C TRP A 20 20.18 -19.36 -20.94
N LYS A 21 19.14 -19.98 -21.51
CA LYS A 21 19.23 -20.96 -22.60
C LYS A 21 18.57 -20.50 -23.90
N SER A 22 18.04 -19.29 -23.92
CA SER A 22 17.22 -18.77 -25.03
C SER A 22 18.03 -17.77 -25.88
N GLY A 23 17.37 -17.10 -26.84
CA GLY A 23 18.01 -16.16 -27.77
C GLY A 23 18.63 -14.93 -27.11
N GLN A 24 19.26 -14.07 -27.91
CA GLN A 24 19.85 -12.82 -27.45
C GLN A 24 18.77 -11.88 -26.93
N VAL A 25 18.90 -11.42 -25.69
CA VAL A 25 17.97 -10.48 -25.05
C VAL A 25 18.31 -9.06 -25.48
N VAL A 26 17.32 -8.35 -26.01
CA VAL A 26 17.42 -6.92 -26.35
C VAL A 26 16.93 -6.05 -25.20
N GLN A 27 15.85 -6.45 -24.54
CA GLN A 27 15.27 -5.67 -23.44
C GLN A 27 14.65 -6.57 -22.37
N LEU A 28 14.82 -6.16 -21.12
CA LEU A 28 14.07 -6.68 -19.97
C LEU A 28 13.04 -5.64 -19.51
N GLY A 29 11.93 -6.10 -18.95
CA GLY A 29 10.97 -5.22 -18.28
C GLY A 29 9.97 -6.00 -17.45
N TRP A 30 9.33 -5.33 -16.49
CA TRP A 30 8.35 -5.94 -15.62
C TRP A 30 6.93 -5.65 -16.13
N THR A 31 6.00 -6.58 -15.91
CA THR A 31 4.57 -6.34 -16.07
C THR A 31 4.01 -5.64 -14.83
N ALA A 32 2.80 -5.08 -14.96
CA ALA A 32 2.05 -4.56 -13.82
C ALA A 32 1.66 -5.63 -12.79
N SER A 33 1.79 -6.92 -13.13
CA SER A 33 1.57 -8.07 -12.25
C SER A 33 2.88 -8.72 -11.78
N GLU A 34 3.99 -7.98 -11.83
CA GLU A 34 5.31 -8.42 -11.36
C GLU A 34 5.88 -9.64 -12.09
N ASP A 35 5.51 -9.83 -13.36
CA ASP A 35 6.12 -10.82 -14.23
C ASP A 35 7.26 -10.19 -15.04
N LEU A 36 8.36 -10.92 -15.20
CA LEU A 36 9.52 -10.50 -15.98
C LEU A 36 9.32 -10.83 -17.45
N LEU A 37 9.38 -9.81 -18.31
CA LEU A 37 9.43 -9.93 -19.76
C LEU A 37 10.87 -9.91 -20.25
N CYS A 38 11.26 -10.93 -21.00
CA CYS A 38 12.53 -11.01 -21.70
C CYS A 38 12.30 -10.95 -23.21
N ILE A 39 12.58 -9.80 -23.82
CA ILE A 39 12.37 -9.53 -25.25
C ILE A 39 13.64 -9.89 -26.00
N GLN A 40 13.52 -10.78 -26.99
CA GLN A 40 14.63 -11.27 -27.80
C GLN A 40 14.77 -10.54 -29.12
N GLU A 41 15.94 -10.65 -29.74
CA GLU A 41 16.28 -10.05 -31.04
C GLU A 41 15.38 -10.54 -32.18
N ASP A 42 14.85 -11.75 -32.10
CA ASP A 42 13.92 -12.33 -33.08
C ASP A 42 12.46 -11.88 -32.89
N GLY A 43 12.19 -11.06 -31.87
CA GLY A 43 10.84 -10.61 -31.51
C GLY A 43 10.05 -11.58 -30.64
N THR A 44 10.66 -12.67 -30.17
CA THR A 44 10.08 -13.56 -29.17
C THR A 44 10.17 -12.92 -27.79
N VAL A 45 9.05 -12.88 -27.07
CA VAL A 45 8.98 -12.38 -25.69
C VAL A 45 8.69 -13.55 -24.76
N LEU A 46 9.63 -13.84 -23.85
CA LEU A 46 9.45 -14.85 -22.81
C LEU A 46 8.97 -14.18 -21.52
N ILE A 47 8.01 -14.79 -20.84
CA ILE A 47 7.45 -14.30 -19.58
C ILE A 47 7.85 -15.25 -18.46
N TYR A 48 8.48 -14.71 -17.42
CA TYR A 48 8.87 -15.41 -16.21
C TYR A 48 8.18 -14.78 -14.99
N ASN A 49 7.95 -15.55 -13.93
CA ASN A 49 7.58 -14.97 -12.63
C ASN A 49 8.82 -14.42 -11.89
N LEU A 50 8.62 -13.81 -10.71
CA LEU A 50 9.67 -13.30 -9.82
C LEU A 50 10.76 -14.33 -9.45
N PHE A 51 10.44 -15.63 -9.52
CA PHE A 51 11.33 -16.74 -9.18
C PHE A 51 12.03 -17.35 -10.41
N CYS A 52 12.06 -16.63 -11.54
CA CYS A 52 12.63 -17.08 -12.80
C CYS A 52 11.96 -18.34 -13.39
N GLU A 53 10.69 -18.58 -13.10
CA GLU A 53 9.96 -19.69 -13.70
C GLU A 53 9.20 -19.26 -14.92
N PHE A 54 9.34 -20.05 -15.98
CA PHE A 54 8.71 -19.77 -17.25
C PHE A 54 7.19 -19.93 -17.16
N LYS A 55 6.46 -18.87 -17.50
CA LYS A 55 4.99 -18.87 -17.59
C LYS A 55 4.52 -19.16 -19.00
N ARG A 56 4.85 -18.28 -19.95
CA ARG A 56 4.44 -18.36 -21.35
C ARG A 56 5.36 -17.54 -22.24
N HIS A 57 5.18 -17.65 -23.55
CA HIS A 57 5.84 -16.79 -24.53
C HIS A 57 4.86 -16.32 -25.59
N PHE A 58 5.21 -15.24 -26.28
CA PHE A 58 4.51 -14.79 -27.48
C PHE A 58 5.47 -14.17 -28.49
N SER A 59 5.04 -14.02 -29.74
CA SER A 59 5.84 -13.40 -30.81
C SER A 59 5.25 -12.05 -31.19
N MET A 60 6.13 -11.10 -31.50
CA MET A 60 5.77 -9.76 -32.00
C MET A 60 5.52 -9.72 -33.52
N GLY A 61 5.40 -10.89 -34.14
CA GLY A 61 4.97 -11.08 -35.52
C GLY A 61 6.11 -11.23 -36.52
N ASN A 62 5.78 -11.73 -37.71
CA ASN A 62 6.76 -12.09 -38.75
C ASN A 62 7.62 -10.91 -39.24
N GLU A 63 7.08 -9.69 -39.22
CA GLU A 63 7.84 -8.50 -39.64
C GLU A 63 8.99 -8.20 -38.68
N VAL A 64 8.78 -8.40 -37.37
CA VAL A 64 9.83 -8.24 -36.35
C VAL A 64 10.86 -9.36 -36.48
N LEU A 65 10.40 -10.60 -36.71
CA LEU A 65 11.26 -11.75 -36.92
C LEU A 65 12.22 -11.57 -38.11
N GLN A 66 11.75 -10.95 -39.20
CA GLN A 66 12.56 -10.71 -40.40
C GLN A 66 13.55 -9.55 -40.27
N ASN A 67 13.20 -8.52 -39.51
CA ASN A 67 13.98 -7.28 -39.45
C ASN A 67 14.77 -7.12 -38.14
N HIS A 68 14.62 -8.07 -37.22
CA HIS A 68 15.18 -8.07 -35.87
C HIS A 68 14.72 -6.88 -35.01
N VAL A 69 14.75 -7.07 -33.69
CA VAL A 69 14.47 -6.03 -32.70
C VAL A 69 15.72 -5.18 -32.52
N LEU A 70 15.65 -3.90 -32.91
CA LEU A 70 16.70 -2.92 -32.68
C LEU A 70 16.62 -2.34 -31.26
N GLU A 71 15.41 -1.97 -30.83
CA GLU A 71 15.13 -1.49 -29.48
C GLU A 71 13.71 -1.89 -29.08
N ALA A 72 13.48 -2.15 -27.80
CA ALA A 72 12.16 -2.43 -27.27
C ALA A 72 11.88 -1.65 -25.98
N LYS A 73 10.61 -1.35 -25.73
CA LYS A 73 10.15 -0.69 -24.50
C LYS A 73 8.92 -1.39 -23.96
N VAL A 74 8.96 -1.70 -22.67
CA VAL A 74 7.80 -2.14 -21.90
C VAL A 74 7.14 -0.89 -21.30
N PHE A 75 5.82 -0.79 -21.43
CA PHE A 75 5.05 0.33 -20.92
C PHE A 75 3.76 -0.16 -20.28
N HIS A 76 3.17 0.65 -19.41
CA HIS A 76 1.93 0.30 -18.73
C HIS A 76 0.79 1.19 -19.20
N THR A 77 -0.37 0.58 -19.41
CA THR A 77 -1.62 1.24 -19.78
C THR A 77 -2.69 0.93 -18.74
N GLU A 78 -3.83 1.62 -18.80
CA GLU A 78 -4.98 1.30 -17.94
C GLU A 78 -5.54 -0.12 -18.18
N TYR A 79 -5.23 -0.71 -19.34
CA TYR A 79 -5.71 -2.03 -19.75
C TYR A 79 -4.73 -3.16 -19.45
N GLY A 80 -3.51 -2.85 -19.00
CA GLY A 80 -2.47 -3.83 -18.74
C GLY A 80 -1.09 -3.42 -19.24
N THR A 81 -0.20 -4.38 -19.38
CA THR A 81 1.18 -4.16 -19.83
C THR A 81 1.27 -4.23 -21.35
N GLY A 82 1.91 -3.25 -21.96
CA GLY A 82 2.19 -3.18 -23.38
C GLY A 82 3.67 -3.31 -23.70
N VAL A 83 3.96 -3.70 -24.95
CA VAL A 83 5.32 -3.84 -25.49
C VAL A 83 5.38 -3.13 -26.84
N ALA A 84 6.36 -2.24 -27.02
CA ALA A 84 6.64 -1.58 -28.28
C ALA A 84 8.05 -1.94 -28.77
N ILE A 85 8.19 -2.16 -30.07
CA ILE A 85 9.41 -2.58 -30.73
C ILE A 85 9.71 -1.66 -31.91
N LEU A 86 10.97 -1.24 -31.98
CA LEU A 86 11.61 -0.67 -33.15
C LEU A 86 12.40 -1.77 -33.86
N THR A 87 12.11 -2.01 -35.14
CA THR A 87 12.83 -3.01 -35.94
C THR A 87 14.04 -2.42 -36.65
N GLY A 88 14.93 -3.28 -37.18
CA GLY A 88 16.06 -2.87 -38.03
C GLY A 88 15.64 -2.15 -39.33
N ALA A 89 14.38 -2.30 -39.77
CA ALA A 89 13.80 -1.52 -40.86
C ALA A 89 13.25 -0.15 -40.43
N HIS A 90 13.56 0.30 -39.20
CA HIS A 90 13.10 1.54 -38.58
C HIS A 90 11.57 1.67 -38.50
N ARG A 91 10.86 0.54 -38.37
CA ARG A 91 9.41 0.50 -38.21
C ARG A 91 9.01 0.16 -36.79
N PHE A 92 7.87 0.71 -36.36
CA PHE A 92 7.32 0.50 -35.03
C PHE A 92 6.17 -0.49 -35.04
N SER A 93 6.28 -1.51 -34.20
CA SER A 93 5.22 -2.48 -33.91
C SER A 93 4.93 -2.48 -32.41
N LEU A 94 3.66 -2.40 -32.01
CA LEU A 94 3.29 -2.38 -30.60
C LEU A 94 2.09 -3.28 -30.28
N ALA A 95 2.09 -3.80 -29.06
CA ALA A 95 0.95 -4.41 -28.40
C ALA A 95 0.60 -3.58 -27.16
N THR A 96 -0.66 -3.18 -26.99
CA THR A 96 -1.10 -2.39 -25.83
C THR A 96 -1.41 -3.24 -24.60
N ASN A 97 -1.67 -4.54 -24.81
CA ASN A 97 -1.91 -5.51 -23.75
C ASN A 97 -1.28 -6.85 -24.18
N ILE A 98 -0.43 -7.43 -23.33
CA ILE A 98 0.19 -8.74 -23.53
C ILE A 98 -0.73 -9.93 -23.23
N ASP A 99 -1.83 -9.72 -22.49
CA ASP A 99 -2.82 -10.76 -22.19
C ASP A 99 -3.86 -10.90 -23.32
N ASP A 100 -4.20 -9.79 -24.00
CA ASP A 100 -4.98 -9.75 -25.24
C ASP A 100 -4.09 -9.22 -26.39
N LEU A 101 -3.20 -10.09 -26.87
CA LEU A 101 -2.16 -9.72 -27.83
C LEU A 101 -2.74 -9.29 -29.18
N LYS A 102 -2.86 -7.97 -29.37
CA LYS A 102 -3.23 -7.33 -30.63
C LYS A 102 -2.08 -6.47 -31.13
N LEU A 103 -1.39 -6.97 -32.15
CA LEU A 103 -0.27 -6.27 -32.77
C LEU A 103 -0.78 -5.16 -33.68
N ARG A 104 -0.36 -3.93 -33.39
CA ARG A 104 -0.62 -2.74 -34.18
C ARG A 104 0.69 -2.25 -34.79
N ARG A 105 0.69 -2.10 -36.12
CA ARG A 105 1.77 -1.42 -36.84
C ARG A 105 1.50 0.09 -36.82
N MET A 106 2.54 0.86 -36.53
CA MET A 106 2.44 2.32 -36.58
C MET A 106 2.68 2.82 -38.01
N PRO A 107 2.10 3.99 -38.38
CA PRO A 107 2.40 4.64 -39.65
C PRO A 107 3.91 4.89 -39.81
N GLU A 108 4.41 4.74 -41.04
CA GLU A 108 5.80 5.08 -41.36
C GLU A 108 6.06 6.57 -41.12
N VAL A 109 7.23 6.89 -40.59
CA VAL A 109 7.69 8.28 -40.43
C VAL A 109 8.39 8.67 -41.74
N PRO A 110 7.86 9.65 -42.50
CA PRO A 110 8.49 10.07 -43.75
C PRO A 110 9.93 10.53 -43.51
N GLY A 111 10.89 10.00 -44.29
CA GLY A 111 12.29 10.44 -44.25
C GLY A 111 13.19 9.76 -43.20
N LEU A 112 12.71 8.78 -42.44
CA LEU A 112 13.50 8.07 -41.44
C LEU A 112 14.48 7.06 -42.07
N GLN A 113 15.65 7.53 -42.51
CA GLN A 113 16.71 6.70 -43.11
C GLN A 113 17.70 6.10 -42.09
N LYS A 114 17.72 6.64 -40.87
CA LYS A 114 18.57 6.22 -39.75
C LYS A 114 17.70 5.94 -38.53
N PRO A 115 18.16 5.13 -37.56
CA PRO A 115 17.41 4.93 -36.33
C PRO A 115 17.22 6.28 -35.61
N PRO A 116 16.06 6.49 -34.96
CA PRO A 116 15.79 7.73 -34.21
C PRO A 116 16.81 7.92 -33.09
N SER A 117 17.16 9.17 -32.79
CA SER A 117 18.08 9.53 -31.71
C SER A 117 17.55 9.08 -30.34
N CYS A 118 16.23 9.19 -30.14
CA CYS A 118 15.51 8.55 -29.06
C CYS A 118 14.01 8.45 -29.39
N TRP A 119 13.28 7.61 -28.66
CA TRP A 119 11.82 7.55 -28.76
C TRP A 119 11.19 7.16 -27.43
N ALA A 120 9.89 7.40 -27.29
CA ALA A 120 9.11 7.02 -26.13
C ALA A 120 7.69 6.60 -26.52
N VAL A 121 7.11 5.65 -25.76
CA VAL A 121 5.72 5.25 -25.91
C VAL A 121 4.84 6.11 -25.01
N LEU A 122 3.81 6.70 -25.61
CA LEU A 122 2.78 7.48 -24.95
C LEU A 122 1.49 6.68 -24.99
N SER A 123 0.95 6.30 -23.84
CA SER A 123 -0.40 5.77 -23.75
C SER A 123 -1.30 6.82 -23.13
N GLN A 124 -2.31 7.26 -23.88
CA GLN A 124 -3.31 8.22 -23.42
C GLN A 124 -4.70 7.70 -23.78
N ASP A 125 -5.54 7.54 -22.76
CA ASP A 125 -6.88 6.97 -22.90
C ASP A 125 -6.83 5.63 -23.66
N ARG A 126 -7.53 5.51 -24.79
CA ARG A 126 -7.53 4.33 -25.68
C ARG A 126 -6.47 4.38 -26.77
N VAL A 127 -5.63 5.42 -26.81
CA VAL A 127 -4.68 5.64 -27.92
C VAL A 127 -3.24 5.55 -27.40
N THR A 128 -2.53 4.57 -27.91
CA THR A 128 -1.08 4.49 -27.77
C THR A 128 -0.42 5.08 -29.01
N ILE A 129 0.46 6.06 -28.80
CA ILE A 129 1.27 6.73 -29.81
C ILE A 129 2.75 6.58 -29.46
N VAL A 130 3.62 6.70 -30.46
CA VAL A 130 5.08 6.70 -30.28
C VAL A 130 5.56 8.11 -30.60
N LEU A 131 6.42 8.69 -29.79
CA LEU A 131 7.04 9.98 -30.08
C LEU A 131 8.52 9.77 -30.32
N LEU A 132 9.01 10.26 -31.46
CA LEU A 132 10.37 10.08 -31.92
C LEU A 132 11.11 11.41 -31.97
N ALA A 133 12.39 11.39 -31.65
CA ALA A 133 13.32 12.46 -31.97
C ALA A 133 14.28 12.00 -33.06
N VAL A 134 14.44 12.80 -34.12
CA VAL A 134 15.37 12.53 -35.22
C VAL A 134 16.22 13.79 -35.41
N GLY A 135 17.47 13.76 -34.95
CA GLY A 135 18.29 14.97 -34.91
C GLY A 135 17.67 16.03 -34.01
N GLN A 136 17.37 17.21 -34.56
CA GLN A 136 16.78 18.35 -33.85
C GLN A 136 15.24 18.36 -33.83
N ASP A 137 14.60 17.45 -34.56
CA ASP A 137 13.15 17.46 -34.78
C ASP A 137 12.41 16.39 -33.95
N LEU A 138 11.23 16.76 -33.45
CA LEU A 138 10.30 15.86 -32.75
C LEU A 138 9.13 15.46 -33.67
N TYR A 139 8.96 14.16 -33.88
CA TYR A 139 7.93 13.58 -34.74
C TYR A 139 6.89 12.79 -33.94
N LEU A 140 5.61 13.12 -34.12
CA LEU A 140 4.46 12.33 -33.71
C LEU A 140 3.85 11.63 -34.94
N PRO A 141 4.11 10.32 -35.17
CA PRO A 141 3.51 9.56 -36.27
C PRO A 141 1.99 9.53 -36.11
N GLY A 142 1.28 10.12 -37.07
CA GLY A 142 -0.19 10.15 -37.11
C GLY A 142 -0.85 11.49 -36.75
N ALA A 143 -0.09 12.52 -36.37
CA ALA A 143 -0.59 13.90 -36.30
C ALA A 143 -0.26 14.64 -37.60
N ALA A 144 -1.24 15.33 -38.20
CA ALA A 144 -1.08 16.05 -39.47
C ALA A 144 -0.14 17.27 -39.40
N ALA A 145 0.38 17.61 -38.21
CA ALA A 145 1.33 18.70 -37.99
C ALA A 145 2.43 18.24 -37.04
N GLY A 146 3.69 18.38 -37.46
CA GLY A 146 4.84 18.23 -36.57
C GLY A 146 4.80 19.33 -35.50
N LEU A 147 5.09 18.98 -34.26
CA LEU A 147 5.42 19.98 -33.24
C LEU A 147 6.82 20.51 -33.58
N GLY A 148 6.88 21.57 -34.36
CA GLY A 148 8.11 22.29 -34.68
C GLY A 148 8.62 23.04 -33.45
N ALA A 149 9.27 22.31 -32.54
CA ALA A 149 10.17 22.89 -31.55
C ALA A 149 11.59 22.53 -32.00
N ALA A 150 12.34 23.51 -32.49
CA ALA A 150 13.74 23.32 -32.86
C ALA A 150 14.55 23.04 -31.59
N LEU A 151 15.05 21.82 -31.44
CA LEU A 151 16.00 21.48 -30.37
C LEU A 151 17.42 21.88 -30.81
N PRO A 152 18.28 22.39 -29.92
CA PRO A 152 19.70 22.58 -30.23
C PRO A 152 20.39 21.23 -30.49
N ASP A 153 21.40 21.23 -31.38
CA ASP A 153 22.13 20.03 -31.85
C ASP A 153 22.48 19.03 -30.72
N PRO A 154 21.96 17.79 -30.74
CA PRO A 154 22.30 16.80 -29.73
C PRO A 154 23.58 16.07 -30.13
N VAL A 155 24.71 16.52 -29.59
CA VAL A 155 25.96 15.73 -29.61
C VAL A 155 25.94 14.67 -28.49
N GLY A 156 24.98 14.74 -27.56
CA GLY A 156 24.72 13.74 -26.52
C GLY A 156 23.39 13.00 -26.67
N PHE A 157 23.32 11.74 -26.20
CA PHE A 157 22.12 10.90 -26.22
C PHE A 157 20.96 11.53 -25.41
N PRO A 158 19.89 12.04 -26.05
CA PRO A 158 18.81 12.69 -25.32
C PRO A 158 17.98 11.64 -24.55
N ARG A 159 17.89 11.78 -23.23
CA ARG A 159 17.02 10.94 -22.40
C ARG A 159 15.68 11.63 -22.23
N ARG A 160 14.61 10.95 -22.63
CA ARG A 160 13.24 11.48 -22.57
C ARG A 160 12.42 10.69 -21.58
N CYS A 161 11.72 11.39 -20.68
CA CYS A 161 10.76 10.81 -19.75
C CYS A 161 9.46 11.61 -19.77
N MET A 162 8.34 10.92 -19.54
CA MET A 162 7.01 11.51 -19.55
C MET A 162 6.33 11.13 -18.26
N ARG A 163 5.61 12.08 -17.67
CA ARG A 163 4.88 11.88 -16.42
C ARG A 163 3.50 11.28 -16.72
N PRO A 164 3.27 9.98 -16.47
CA PRO A 164 1.97 9.38 -16.68
C PRO A 164 1.03 9.99 -15.62
N ARG A 165 -0.08 10.64 -16.03
CA ARG A 165 -1.16 11.17 -15.16
C ARG A 165 -1.05 12.62 -14.64
N SER A 166 -0.13 13.46 -15.14
CA SER A 166 -0.23 14.91 -14.85
C SER A 166 -1.44 15.54 -15.54
N ARG A 167 -2.06 16.54 -14.90
CA ARG A 167 -3.09 17.40 -15.52
C ARG A 167 -2.51 18.23 -16.66
N GLN A 168 -1.23 18.60 -16.58
CA GLN A 168 -0.49 19.34 -17.60
C GLN A 168 0.46 18.39 -18.33
N ARG A 169 0.28 18.28 -19.66
CA ARG A 169 1.13 17.41 -20.47
C ARG A 169 2.52 18.03 -20.54
N ALA A 170 3.52 17.31 -20.04
CA ALA A 170 4.91 17.73 -20.08
C ALA A 170 5.84 16.56 -20.40
N VAL A 171 6.90 16.89 -21.12
CA VAL A 171 7.99 15.99 -21.50
C VAL A 171 9.26 16.52 -20.87
N VAL A 172 9.98 15.65 -20.16
CA VAL A 172 11.30 15.98 -19.62
C VAL A 172 12.35 15.38 -20.56
N MET A 173 13.28 16.22 -20.99
CA MET A 173 14.38 15.85 -21.86
C MET A 173 15.70 16.27 -21.20
N ALA A 174 16.73 15.43 -21.28
CA ALA A 174 18.07 15.78 -20.82
C ALA A 174 19.13 15.45 -21.87
N TRP A 175 20.06 16.39 -22.10
CA TRP A 175 21.23 16.28 -22.98
C TRP A 175 22.31 17.25 -22.51
N ASP A 176 23.60 16.95 -22.70
CA ASP A 176 24.73 17.86 -22.43
C ASP A 176 24.63 18.66 -21.12
N ARG A 177 24.24 17.98 -20.02
CA ARG A 177 24.02 18.60 -18.70
C ARG A 177 22.96 19.72 -18.67
N GLN A 178 22.03 19.69 -19.60
CA GLN A 178 20.82 20.49 -19.62
C GLN A 178 19.61 19.59 -19.45
N LEU A 179 18.65 20.05 -18.66
CA LEU A 179 17.35 19.41 -18.51
C LEU A 179 16.26 20.40 -18.90
N MET A 180 15.38 19.98 -19.80
CA MET A 180 14.30 20.80 -20.31
C MET A 180 12.96 20.12 -20.08
N VAL A 181 12.02 20.89 -19.54
CA VAL A 181 10.61 20.50 -19.40
C VAL A 181 9.81 21.24 -20.47
N VAL A 182 9.24 20.49 -21.40
CA VAL A 182 8.45 21.01 -22.52
C VAL A 182 7.00 20.63 -22.30
N GLY A 183 6.14 21.63 -22.13
CA GLY A 183 4.70 21.46 -22.00
C GLY A 183 3.93 21.77 -23.27
N ASN A 184 2.63 22.00 -23.12
CA ASN A 184 1.77 22.55 -24.18
C ASN A 184 1.94 24.08 -24.38
N SER A 185 2.79 24.73 -23.57
CA SER A 185 3.12 26.15 -23.69
C SER A 185 4.22 26.41 -24.71
N THR A 186 4.30 27.64 -25.21
CA THR A 186 5.43 28.12 -26.04
C THR A 186 6.71 28.29 -25.23
N GLU A 187 6.59 28.39 -23.90
CA GLU A 187 7.71 28.51 -22.97
C GLU A 187 8.12 27.12 -22.45
N CYS A 188 9.42 26.88 -22.38
CA CYS A 188 10.02 25.69 -21.77
C CYS A 188 10.75 26.06 -20.48
N ILE A 189 10.77 25.13 -19.52
CA ILE A 189 11.52 25.31 -18.28
C ILE A 189 12.88 24.62 -18.47
N GLN A 190 13.96 25.33 -18.19
CA GLN A 190 15.32 24.82 -18.35
C GLN A 190 16.05 24.79 -17.01
N PHE A 191 16.77 23.70 -16.77
CA PHE A 191 17.63 23.48 -15.62
C PHE A 191 19.02 23.08 -16.12
N VAL A 192 20.04 23.47 -15.36
CA VAL A 192 21.42 23.01 -15.59
C VAL A 192 21.69 21.87 -14.62
N LEU A 193 22.18 20.75 -15.15
CA LEU A 193 22.61 19.60 -14.37
C LEU A 193 24.11 19.72 -14.08
N ASP A 194 24.53 19.31 -12.89
CA ASP A 194 25.96 19.30 -12.55
C ASP A 194 26.72 18.19 -13.29
N GLU A 195 26.05 17.04 -13.47
CA GLU A 195 26.59 15.82 -14.06
C GLU A 195 25.67 15.23 -15.14
N ASP A 196 26.25 14.36 -15.98
CA ASP A 196 25.46 13.51 -16.87
C ASP A 196 24.50 12.64 -16.06
N SER A 197 23.22 12.76 -16.37
CA SER A 197 22.15 12.17 -15.56
C SER A 197 21.27 11.23 -16.37
N TYR A 198 20.76 10.20 -15.70
CA TYR A 198 19.79 9.25 -16.22
C TYR A 198 18.39 9.62 -15.73
N LEU A 199 17.44 9.72 -16.67
CA LEU A 199 16.05 10.00 -16.33
C LEU A 199 15.25 8.72 -16.19
N VAL A 200 14.49 8.59 -15.10
CA VAL A 200 13.56 7.48 -14.87
C VAL A 200 12.14 8.05 -14.71
N PRO A 201 11.17 7.64 -15.53
CA PRO A 201 9.79 8.07 -15.36
C PRO A 201 9.16 7.38 -14.14
N GLU A 202 8.48 8.16 -13.32
CA GLU A 202 7.76 7.69 -12.13
C GLU A 202 6.28 8.06 -12.21
N LEU A 203 5.46 7.50 -11.30
CA LEU A 203 4.01 7.73 -11.26
C LEU A 203 3.63 9.21 -11.17
N ASP A 204 4.43 10.01 -10.48
CA ASP A 204 4.15 11.40 -10.14
C ASP A 204 5.32 12.33 -10.44
N GLY A 205 6.30 11.91 -11.26
CA GLY A 205 7.43 12.76 -11.64
C GLY A 205 8.47 12.05 -12.49
N VAL A 206 9.69 12.58 -12.49
CA VAL A 206 10.86 12.02 -13.15
C VAL A 206 12.02 12.02 -12.16
N ARG A 207 12.61 10.85 -11.90
CA ARG A 207 13.89 10.78 -11.16
C ARG A 207 15.03 11.13 -12.08
N ILE A 208 15.97 11.89 -11.56
CA ILE A 208 17.21 12.29 -12.21
C ILE A 208 18.33 11.65 -11.38
N LEU A 209 19.00 10.67 -11.97
CA LEU A 209 20.04 9.87 -11.33
C LEU A 209 21.38 10.21 -11.95
N SER A 210 22.27 10.83 -11.19
CA SER A 210 23.67 11.04 -11.59
C SER A 210 24.59 10.06 -10.87
N ARG A 211 25.90 10.25 -10.96
CA ARG A 211 26.85 9.41 -10.21
C ARG A 211 26.82 9.73 -8.72
N THR A 212 26.46 10.96 -8.36
CA THR A 212 26.53 11.47 -6.98
C THR A 212 25.20 11.98 -6.43
N SER A 213 24.18 12.19 -7.27
CA SER A 213 22.89 12.75 -6.88
C SER A 213 21.72 11.87 -7.31
N HIS A 214 20.66 11.94 -6.52
CA HIS A 214 19.36 11.38 -6.81
C HIS A 214 18.33 12.46 -6.56
N GLU A 215 17.85 13.07 -7.64
CA GLU A 215 16.88 14.16 -7.60
C GLU A 215 15.54 13.70 -8.14
N PHE A 216 14.46 14.36 -7.71
CA PHE A 216 13.11 14.07 -8.15
C PHE A 216 12.43 15.34 -8.65
N LEU A 217 12.12 15.36 -9.94
CA LEU A 217 11.42 16.44 -10.59
C LEU A 217 9.94 16.11 -10.70
N HIS A 218 9.08 16.93 -10.10
CA HIS A 218 7.64 16.78 -10.18
C HIS A 218 6.92 18.13 -10.28
N GLU A 219 5.68 18.09 -10.77
CA GLU A 219 4.78 19.23 -10.69
C GLU A 219 4.38 19.44 -9.22
N ILE A 220 4.34 20.71 -8.81
CA ILE A 220 3.87 21.08 -7.47
C ILE A 220 2.42 20.60 -7.31
N PRO A 221 2.11 19.77 -6.30
CA PRO A 221 0.74 19.31 -6.09
C PRO A 221 -0.21 20.47 -5.75
N GLU A 222 -1.44 20.41 -6.23
CA GLU A 222 -2.46 21.47 -6.06
C GLU A 222 -2.64 21.84 -4.58
N ALA A 223 -2.72 20.85 -3.67
CA ALA A 223 -2.85 21.11 -2.24
C ALA A 223 -1.67 21.91 -1.66
N SER A 224 -0.42 21.61 -2.05
CA SER A 224 0.76 22.37 -1.63
C SER A 224 0.80 23.75 -2.28
N GLN A 225 0.44 23.84 -3.56
CA GLN A 225 0.39 25.11 -4.29
C GLN A 225 -0.63 26.07 -3.65
N GLU A 226 -1.84 25.61 -3.38
CA GLU A 226 -2.89 26.44 -2.77
C GLU A 226 -2.46 26.93 -1.37
N ILE A 227 -1.69 26.16 -0.60
CA ILE A 227 -1.24 26.60 0.72
C ILE A 227 -0.05 27.57 0.65
N PHE A 228 0.98 27.24 -0.15
CA PHE A 228 2.27 27.95 -0.12
C PHE A 228 2.45 29.02 -1.19
N LYS A 229 1.49 29.16 -2.12
CA LYS A 229 1.53 30.24 -3.11
C LYS A 229 1.57 31.61 -2.43
N ILE A 230 2.38 32.50 -2.96
CA ILE A 230 2.54 33.88 -2.45
C ILE A 230 1.16 34.57 -2.45
N ALA A 231 0.82 35.16 -1.31
CA ALA A 231 -0.47 35.83 -1.09
C ALA A 231 -1.69 34.90 -1.33
N SER A 232 -1.55 33.61 -1.03
CA SER A 232 -2.69 32.69 -1.10
C SER A 232 -3.75 33.04 -0.07
N MET A 233 -5.00 33.09 -0.54
CA MET A 233 -6.20 33.21 0.28
C MET A 233 -6.97 31.88 0.32
N ALA A 234 -6.32 30.77 -0.05
CA ALA A 234 -6.94 29.45 -0.01
C ALA A 234 -7.30 29.06 1.43
N PRO A 235 -8.36 28.25 1.65
CA PRO A 235 -8.79 27.86 3.00
C PRO A 235 -7.67 27.22 3.83
N GLY A 236 -6.86 26.33 3.23
CA GLY A 236 -5.73 25.71 3.88
C GLY A 236 -4.61 26.69 4.25
N ALA A 237 -4.34 27.69 3.41
CA ALA A 237 -3.36 28.75 3.68
C ALA A 237 -3.79 29.59 4.89
N LEU A 238 -5.06 30.03 4.90
CA LEU A 238 -5.63 30.80 6.00
C LEU A 238 -5.62 29.99 7.30
N LEU A 239 -5.90 28.69 7.25
CA LEU A 239 -5.88 27.82 8.44
C LEU A 239 -4.46 27.63 8.99
N LEU A 240 -3.46 27.53 8.11
CA LEU A 240 -2.05 27.47 8.49
C LEU A 240 -1.60 28.76 9.17
N GLU A 241 -1.96 29.93 8.62
CA GLU A 241 -1.67 31.22 9.26
C GLU A 241 -2.43 31.41 10.57
N ALA A 242 -3.69 30.98 10.64
CA ALA A 242 -4.47 30.98 11.89
C ALA A 242 -3.77 30.17 12.99
N GLN A 243 -3.22 29.00 12.65
CA GLN A 243 -2.50 28.16 13.59
C GLN A 243 -1.17 28.79 14.04
N LYS A 244 -0.42 29.44 13.15
CA LYS A 244 0.80 30.19 13.49
C LYS A 244 0.50 31.38 14.40
N GLU A 245 -0.56 32.14 14.12
CA GLU A 245 -0.98 33.26 14.97
C GLU A 245 -1.50 32.78 16.32
N TYR A 246 -2.13 31.61 16.37
CA TYR A 246 -2.54 30.98 17.62
C TYR A 246 -1.34 30.60 18.49
N GLU A 247 -0.27 30.05 17.91
CA GLU A 247 0.99 29.79 18.63
C GLU A 247 1.64 31.06 19.20
N LYS A 248 1.36 32.23 18.60
CA LYS A 248 1.81 33.54 19.08
C LYS A 248 0.84 34.20 20.07
N GLU A 249 -0.24 33.53 20.46
CA GLU A 249 -1.30 34.07 21.32
C GLU A 249 -1.95 35.35 20.75
N SER A 250 -2.00 35.46 19.42
CA SER A 250 -2.50 36.63 18.69
C SER A 250 -4.01 36.49 18.40
N GLN A 251 -4.77 37.59 18.60
CA GLN A 251 -6.21 37.61 18.29
C GLN A 251 -6.52 37.38 16.80
N LYS A 252 -5.53 37.61 15.92
CA LYS A 252 -5.66 37.40 14.47
C LYS A 252 -6.00 35.95 14.12
N ALA A 253 -5.64 34.99 14.97
CA ALA A 253 -6.01 33.60 14.79
C ALA A 253 -7.53 33.41 14.72
N ASP A 254 -8.30 34.16 15.53
CA ASP A 254 -9.77 34.10 15.53
C ASP A 254 -10.34 34.82 14.30
N GLU A 255 -9.72 35.90 13.84
CA GLU A 255 -10.11 36.60 12.60
C GLU A 255 -10.04 35.66 11.38
N TYR A 256 -8.91 34.98 11.19
CA TYR A 256 -8.75 33.99 10.11
C TYR A 256 -9.71 32.80 10.25
N LEU A 257 -9.91 32.28 11.47
CA LEU A 257 -10.85 31.20 11.71
C LEU A 257 -12.30 31.57 11.40
N ARG A 258 -12.71 32.80 11.74
CA ARG A 258 -14.05 33.31 11.41
C ARG A 258 -14.22 33.43 9.91
N GLU A 259 -13.24 33.99 9.20
CA GLU A 259 -13.29 34.11 7.74
C GLU A 259 -13.52 32.75 7.06
N ILE A 260 -12.79 31.71 7.48
CA ILE A 260 -12.94 30.35 6.94
C ILE A 260 -14.31 29.74 7.30
N LYS A 261 -14.79 29.97 8.53
CA LYS A 261 -16.08 29.46 9.02
C LYS A 261 -17.27 30.12 8.37
N ASP A 262 -17.23 31.44 8.16
CA ASP A 262 -18.30 32.20 7.54
C ASP A 262 -18.53 31.74 6.09
N GLN A 263 -17.46 31.34 5.41
CA GLN A 263 -17.50 30.73 4.08
C GLN A 263 -17.85 29.23 4.10
N LYS A 264 -17.94 28.61 5.28
CA LYS A 264 -18.16 27.16 5.49
C LYS A 264 -17.08 26.26 4.86
N LEU A 265 -15.86 26.78 4.70
CA LEU A 265 -14.75 26.07 4.05
C LEU A 265 -13.81 25.36 5.04
N LEU A 266 -14.13 25.36 6.33
CA LEU A 266 -13.26 24.79 7.37
C LEU A 266 -12.95 23.29 7.16
N PRO A 267 -13.91 22.41 6.79
CA PRO A 267 -13.59 21.02 6.48
C PRO A 267 -12.63 20.87 5.29
N GLU A 268 -12.77 21.72 4.27
CA GLU A 268 -11.89 21.74 3.11
C GLU A 268 -10.48 22.20 3.50
N ALA A 269 -10.37 23.27 4.31
CA ALA A 269 -9.09 23.76 4.83
C ALA A 269 -8.31 22.68 5.58
N VAL A 270 -9.00 21.91 6.45
CA VAL A 270 -8.41 20.79 7.18
C VAL A 270 -7.97 19.69 6.21
N SER A 271 -8.79 19.35 5.21
CA SER A 271 -8.44 18.35 4.20
C SER A 271 -7.22 18.77 3.36
N GLN A 272 -7.16 20.02 2.93
CA GLN A 272 -6.03 20.58 2.16
C GLN A 272 -4.73 20.50 2.96
N CYS A 273 -4.75 20.88 4.26
CA CYS A 273 -3.58 20.78 5.12
C CYS A 273 -3.11 19.32 5.31
N ILE A 274 -4.04 18.38 5.50
CA ILE A 274 -3.72 16.95 5.61
C ILE A 274 -3.08 16.45 4.31
N GLU A 275 -3.68 16.76 3.17
CA GLU A 275 -3.20 16.31 1.86
C GLU A 275 -1.83 16.92 1.50
N ALA A 276 -1.67 18.23 1.68
CA ALA A 276 -0.40 18.91 1.45
C ALA A 276 0.73 18.30 2.30
N ALA A 277 0.44 17.94 3.56
CA ALA A 277 1.43 17.29 4.43
C ALA A 277 1.98 15.99 3.82
N GLY A 278 1.18 15.26 3.05
CA GLY A 278 1.63 14.04 2.37
C GLY A 278 2.68 14.32 1.28
N TYR A 279 2.56 15.44 0.58
CA TYR A 279 3.43 15.80 -0.53
C TYR A 279 4.73 16.47 -0.10
N GLU A 280 4.76 17.06 1.09
CA GLU A 280 5.99 17.66 1.63
C GLU A 280 6.99 16.59 2.07
N HIS A 281 8.29 16.90 1.93
CA HIS A 281 9.38 16.01 2.34
C HIS A 281 10.03 16.43 3.66
N GLU A 282 9.95 17.72 4.02
CA GLU A 282 10.56 18.24 5.24
C GLU A 282 9.68 17.94 6.47
N PRO A 283 10.19 17.22 7.49
CA PRO A 283 9.40 16.84 8.66
C PRO A 283 8.80 18.03 9.43
N GLU A 284 9.48 19.18 9.47
CA GLU A 284 8.97 20.36 10.16
C GLU A 284 7.76 20.97 9.42
N THR A 285 7.83 21.07 8.10
CA THR A 285 6.72 21.54 7.27
C THR A 285 5.52 20.59 7.34
N GLN A 286 5.75 19.27 7.27
CA GLN A 286 4.71 18.26 7.48
C GLN A 286 4.03 18.40 8.85
N LYS A 287 4.81 18.58 9.93
CA LYS A 287 4.27 18.78 11.28
C LYS A 287 3.45 20.07 11.37
N SER A 288 3.91 21.17 10.77
CA SER A 288 3.20 22.44 10.78
C SER A 288 1.83 22.32 10.10
N LEU A 289 1.76 21.69 8.93
CA LEU A 289 0.51 21.40 8.22
C LEU A 289 -0.42 20.50 9.04
N LEU A 290 0.10 19.44 9.67
CA LEU A 290 -0.70 18.56 10.53
C LEU A 290 -1.16 19.25 11.83
N ARG A 291 -0.39 20.20 12.37
CA ARG A 291 -0.82 21.03 13.50
C ARG A 291 -1.97 21.95 13.08
N ALA A 292 -1.88 22.59 11.93
CA ALA A 292 -2.97 23.40 11.37
C ALA A 292 -4.26 22.58 11.16
N ALA A 293 -4.15 21.39 10.56
CA ALA A 293 -5.27 20.47 10.44
C ALA A 293 -5.83 20.03 11.81
N SER A 294 -4.96 19.75 12.78
CA SER A 294 -5.36 19.37 14.13
C SER A 294 -6.00 20.52 14.91
N PHE A 295 -5.64 21.77 14.60
CA PHE A 295 -6.25 22.97 15.14
C PHE A 295 -7.65 23.19 14.53
N GLY A 296 -7.76 23.13 13.20
CA GLY A 296 -9.03 23.33 12.49
C GLY A 296 -10.10 22.31 12.83
N LYS A 297 -9.74 21.03 12.97
CA LYS A 297 -10.71 19.95 13.28
C LYS A 297 -11.43 20.15 14.62
N CYS A 298 -10.85 20.87 15.57
CA CYS A 298 -11.47 21.16 16.87
C CYS A 298 -12.74 22.02 16.74
N PHE A 299 -12.93 22.67 15.59
CA PHE A 299 -14.07 23.55 15.33
C PHE A 299 -15.04 22.98 14.30
N ILE A 300 -14.93 21.69 13.95
CA ILE A 300 -15.83 20.99 13.04
C ILE A 300 -16.67 19.99 13.86
N ASP A 301 -17.99 20.09 13.75
CA ASP A 301 -18.89 19.12 14.35
C ASP A 301 -18.74 17.75 13.68
N LYS A 302 -18.41 16.72 14.48
CA LYS A 302 -18.28 15.32 14.04
C LYS A 302 -17.28 15.11 12.88
N PHE A 303 -16.07 15.65 13.01
CA PHE A 303 -14.99 15.39 12.05
C PHE A 303 -14.61 13.89 12.00
N PRO A 304 -14.54 13.26 10.81
CA PRO A 304 -14.09 11.87 10.64
C PRO A 304 -12.55 11.79 10.80
N PRO A 305 -12.01 11.09 11.84
CA PRO A 305 -10.58 11.11 12.13
C PRO A 305 -9.73 10.27 11.16
N GLU A 306 -10.34 9.47 10.30
CA GLU A 306 -9.67 8.43 9.50
C GLU A 306 -8.59 9.01 8.58
N SER A 307 -8.88 10.10 7.86
CA SER A 307 -7.93 10.73 6.92
C SER A 307 -6.72 11.31 7.64
N PHE A 308 -6.94 12.01 8.76
CA PHE A 308 -5.89 12.61 9.57
C PHE A 308 -4.97 11.56 10.20
N VAL A 309 -5.57 10.53 10.83
CA VAL A 309 -4.82 9.45 11.48
C VAL A 309 -4.01 8.67 10.44
N ARG A 310 -4.61 8.37 9.28
CA ARG A 310 -3.94 7.68 8.18
C ARG A 310 -2.74 8.48 7.67
N MET A 311 -2.90 9.77 7.39
CA MET A 311 -1.79 10.60 6.93
C MET A 311 -0.62 10.62 7.93
N CYS A 312 -0.92 10.69 9.23
CA CYS A 312 0.11 10.61 10.27
C CYS A 312 0.85 9.26 10.26
N GLN A 313 0.15 8.16 9.96
CA GLN A 313 0.76 6.83 9.85
C GLN A 313 1.62 6.72 8.59
N ASP A 314 1.09 7.15 7.44
CA ASP A 314 1.75 7.12 6.14
C ASP A 314 3.06 7.94 6.19
N LEU A 315 3.02 9.15 6.77
CA LEU A 315 4.21 10.01 6.89
C LEU A 315 5.30 9.45 7.80
N ARG A 316 4.94 8.72 8.86
CA ARG A 316 5.95 8.06 9.71
C ARG A 316 6.72 7.00 8.93
N VAL A 317 6.02 6.22 8.11
CA VAL A 317 6.65 5.21 7.25
C VAL A 317 7.49 5.89 6.18
N LEU A 318 6.91 6.86 5.46
CA LEU A 318 7.59 7.60 4.41
C LEU A 318 8.87 8.27 4.91
N ASN A 319 8.83 8.94 6.07
CA ASN A 319 10.00 9.58 6.63
C ASN A 319 11.07 8.58 7.08
N ALA A 320 10.67 7.41 7.61
CA ALA A 320 11.62 6.36 7.97
C ALA A 320 12.33 5.81 6.72
N ILE A 321 11.60 5.46 5.65
CA ILE A 321 12.20 4.88 4.44
C ILE A 321 13.02 5.90 3.63
N ARG A 322 12.65 7.19 3.71
CA ARG A 322 13.36 8.30 3.07
C ARG A 322 14.64 8.69 3.81
N ASP A 323 14.82 8.23 5.05
CA ASP A 323 16.05 8.50 5.81
C ASP A 323 17.27 8.07 4.99
N TYR A 324 18.30 8.90 4.98
CA TYR A 324 19.47 8.70 4.11
C TYR A 324 20.22 7.39 4.41
N GLN A 325 20.02 6.80 5.59
CA GLN A 325 20.58 5.50 5.94
C GLN A 325 19.81 4.33 5.32
N ILE A 326 18.51 4.51 5.04
CA ILE A 326 17.68 3.52 4.33
C ILE A 326 17.71 3.77 2.82
N GLY A 327 17.58 5.03 2.40
CA GLY A 327 17.78 5.45 1.02
C GLY A 327 16.67 5.02 0.05
N ILE A 328 15.42 4.91 0.51
CA ILE A 328 14.25 4.62 -0.34
C ILE A 328 13.41 5.89 -0.51
N PRO A 329 13.70 6.75 -1.50
CA PRO A 329 13.03 8.02 -1.73
C PRO A 329 11.66 7.84 -2.41
N LEU A 330 10.73 7.18 -1.72
CA LEU A 330 9.37 6.92 -2.20
C LEU A 330 8.48 8.17 -2.02
N THR A 331 7.70 8.53 -3.03
CA THR A 331 6.74 9.63 -2.95
C THR A 331 5.44 9.19 -2.26
N PHE A 332 4.65 10.16 -1.81
CA PHE A 332 3.33 9.87 -1.23
C PHE A 332 2.35 9.29 -2.25
N THR A 333 2.52 9.54 -3.55
CA THR A 333 1.66 8.91 -4.58
C THR A 333 2.11 7.48 -4.88
N GLN A 334 3.42 7.22 -4.83
CA GLN A 334 3.97 5.87 -4.98
C GLN A 334 3.61 4.97 -3.79
N TYR A 335 3.60 5.49 -2.57
CA TYR A 335 3.39 4.68 -1.36
C TYR A 335 2.07 3.89 -1.33
N PRO A 336 0.89 4.43 -1.67
CA PRO A 336 -0.33 3.62 -1.77
C PRO A 336 -0.38 2.71 -3.00
N ALA A 337 0.30 3.09 -4.09
CA ALA A 337 0.29 2.36 -5.35
C ALA A 337 1.14 1.07 -5.29
N SER A 338 2.20 1.06 -4.48
CA SER A 338 3.07 -0.11 -4.28
C SER A 338 2.44 -1.23 -3.43
N TRP A 339 1.21 -1.07 -2.94
CA TRP A 339 0.54 -2.03 -2.05
C TRP A 339 -0.78 -2.61 -2.61
N GLY A 340 -0.98 -2.60 -3.94
CA GLY A 340 -2.04 -3.38 -4.60
C GLY A 340 -3.49 -3.07 -4.15
N GLY A 341 -3.73 -1.91 -3.53
CA GLY A 341 -5.05 -1.52 -3.03
C GLY A 341 -5.78 -0.64 -4.04
N GLY A 342 -6.67 -1.22 -4.84
CA GLY A 342 -7.60 -0.48 -5.68
C GLY A 342 -8.34 0.60 -4.89
N ARG A 343 -8.12 1.87 -5.24
CA ARG A 343 -8.99 2.97 -4.82
C ARG A 343 -10.34 2.75 -5.50
N GLY A 344 -11.30 2.20 -4.78
CA GLY A 344 -12.69 2.22 -5.21
C GLY A 344 -13.18 3.67 -5.23
N SER A 345 -13.61 4.13 -6.40
CA SER A 345 -14.70 5.08 -6.53
C SER A 345 -15.86 4.69 -5.59
N PRO A 346 -16.66 5.64 -5.09
CA PRO A 346 -17.73 5.34 -4.14
C PRO A 346 -18.81 4.48 -4.82
N GLY A 347 -18.69 3.16 -4.69
CA GLY A 347 -19.58 2.20 -5.35
C GLY A 347 -18.96 0.83 -5.59
N GLY A 348 -18.32 0.23 -4.58
CA GLY A 348 -17.80 -1.14 -4.72
C GLY A 348 -17.46 -1.74 -3.36
N ARG A 349 -18.25 -2.73 -2.92
CA ARG A 349 -17.95 -3.51 -1.71
C ARG A 349 -16.79 -4.46 -2.03
N GLY A 350 -15.66 -4.26 -1.38
CA GLY A 350 -14.53 -5.19 -1.39
C GLY A 350 -13.87 -5.17 -0.02
N SER A 351 -13.86 -6.32 0.65
CA SER A 351 -13.32 -6.50 1.99
C SER A 351 -11.80 -6.55 1.98
N GLY A 352 -11.15 -5.61 2.67
CA GLY A 352 -9.72 -5.67 2.99
C GLY A 352 -9.46 -4.83 4.23
N ARG A 353 -9.52 -5.44 5.41
CA ARG A 353 -9.24 -4.80 6.70
C ARG A 353 -7.85 -5.18 7.16
N TRP A 354 -6.89 -4.26 7.11
CA TRP A 354 -5.68 -4.34 7.91
C TRP A 354 -5.77 -3.45 9.14
N CYS A 355 -5.33 -4.05 10.24
CA CYS A 355 -5.68 -3.73 11.61
C CYS A 355 -4.94 -2.48 12.12
N SER A 356 -5.67 -1.41 12.41
CA SER A 356 -5.20 -0.15 13.02
C SER A 356 -4.61 -0.29 14.44
N ARG A 357 -4.30 -1.51 14.92
CA ARG A 357 -4.02 -1.80 16.34
C ARG A 357 -2.56 -2.15 16.66
N CYS A 358 -1.69 -2.34 15.66
CA CYS A 358 -0.24 -2.51 15.90
C CYS A 358 0.48 -1.19 16.25
N TRP A 359 -0.18 -0.03 16.08
CA TRP A 359 0.42 1.29 16.26
C TRP A 359 0.48 1.79 17.72
N SER A 360 -0.16 1.09 18.66
CA SER A 360 -0.23 1.51 20.07
C SER A 360 0.99 1.10 20.93
N GLU A 361 1.93 0.31 20.40
CA GLU A 361 3.15 -0.13 21.13
C GLU A 361 4.46 0.47 20.58
N LEU A 362 4.40 1.43 19.65
CA LEU A 362 5.59 2.12 19.12
C LEU A 362 6.08 3.30 19.98
N GLY A 363 5.57 3.42 21.20
CA GLY A 363 6.22 4.21 22.23
C GLY A 363 7.39 3.43 22.80
N SER A 364 8.62 3.86 22.46
CA SER A 364 9.92 3.45 23.01
C SER A 364 10.51 2.07 22.63
N GLY A 365 11.35 2.09 21.57
CA GLY A 365 12.47 1.15 21.30
C GLY A 365 12.32 0.25 20.05
N PRO A 366 13.39 -0.41 19.55
CA PRO A 366 14.69 0.10 19.09
C PRO A 366 14.60 0.76 17.68
N SER A 367 15.73 1.24 17.14
CA SER A 367 15.87 2.03 15.90
C SER A 367 15.00 1.59 14.72
N SER A 368 14.22 2.53 14.17
CA SER A 368 13.39 2.35 12.95
C SER A 368 14.18 1.97 11.68
N GLN A 369 15.52 1.92 11.75
CA GLN A 369 16.46 1.64 10.67
C GLN A 369 16.50 0.16 10.24
N ASP A 370 16.20 -0.79 11.13
CA ASP A 370 16.25 -2.24 10.79
C ASP A 370 14.90 -2.82 10.35
N LEU A 371 13.79 -2.07 10.54
CA LEU A 371 12.44 -2.61 10.39
C LEU A 371 12.04 -2.89 8.94
N VAL A 372 12.48 -2.05 7.99
CA VAL A 372 12.03 -2.09 6.59
C VAL A 372 12.76 -3.18 5.78
N PRO A 373 14.09 -3.34 5.90
CA PRO A 373 14.78 -4.51 5.35
C PRO A 373 14.24 -5.81 5.95
N GLN A 374 14.08 -5.87 7.29
CA GLN A 374 13.55 -7.06 7.97
C GLN A 374 12.12 -7.40 7.51
N ALA A 375 11.24 -6.41 7.37
CA ALA A 375 9.88 -6.64 6.88
C ALA A 375 9.86 -7.14 5.42
N THR A 376 10.78 -6.65 4.58
CA THR A 376 10.91 -7.10 3.19
C THR A 376 11.44 -8.53 3.12
N GLU A 377 12.45 -8.85 3.93
CA GLU A 377 12.99 -10.20 4.05
C GLU A 377 11.95 -11.20 4.58
N ASP A 378 11.18 -10.80 5.60
CA ASP A 378 10.08 -11.58 6.15
C ASP A 378 8.99 -11.79 5.09
N GLN A 379 8.65 -10.78 4.29
CA GLN A 379 7.68 -10.92 3.21
C GLN A 379 8.16 -11.90 2.13
N ILE A 380 9.42 -11.81 1.70
CA ILE A 380 10.01 -12.75 0.73
C ILE A 380 10.01 -14.18 1.31
N LYS A 381 10.37 -14.34 2.59
CA LYS A 381 10.33 -15.62 3.29
C LYS A 381 8.92 -16.19 3.32
N LEU A 382 7.91 -15.35 3.58
CA LEU A 382 6.50 -15.75 3.59
C LEU A 382 6.05 -16.23 2.22
N LEU A 383 6.33 -15.47 1.16
CA LEU A 383 5.99 -15.82 -0.21
C LEU A 383 6.61 -17.17 -0.63
N ARG A 384 7.88 -17.39 -0.27
CA ARG A 384 8.54 -18.69 -0.49
C ARG A 384 7.81 -19.83 0.22
N LEU A 385 7.42 -19.65 1.48
CA LEU A 385 6.69 -20.68 2.24
C LEU A 385 5.28 -20.92 1.67
N GLN A 386 4.54 -19.86 1.34
CA GLN A 386 3.19 -19.96 0.74
C GLN A 386 3.20 -20.72 -0.57
N ARG A 387 4.23 -20.53 -1.37
CA ARG A 387 4.42 -21.28 -2.60
C ARG A 387 4.57 -22.79 -2.34
N HIS A 388 5.41 -23.18 -1.39
CA HIS A 388 5.53 -24.61 -1.01
C HIS A 388 4.21 -25.14 -0.43
N LEU A 389 3.46 -24.33 0.33
CA LEU A 389 2.14 -24.72 0.83
C LEU A 389 1.14 -24.93 -0.30
N GLN A 390 1.19 -24.12 -1.35
CA GLN A 390 0.34 -24.24 -2.52
C GLN A 390 0.67 -25.50 -3.33
N GLU A 391 1.95 -25.83 -3.49
CA GLU A 391 2.41 -27.09 -4.11
C GLU A 391 1.99 -28.32 -3.29
N ASP A 392 2.10 -28.26 -1.95
CA ASP A 392 1.77 -29.37 -1.04
C ASP A 392 0.26 -29.63 -0.91
N PHE A 393 -0.57 -28.59 -0.99
CA PHE A 393 -2.00 -28.66 -0.64
C PHE A 393 -2.95 -28.36 -1.79
N ASP A 394 -2.44 -28.04 -2.98
CA ASP A 394 -3.22 -27.70 -4.19
C ASP A 394 -4.31 -26.64 -3.92
N LYS A 395 -3.94 -25.60 -3.17
CA LYS A 395 -4.80 -24.48 -2.78
C LYS A 395 -4.07 -23.14 -2.87
N PRO A 396 -4.76 -22.04 -3.21
CA PRO A 396 -4.12 -20.73 -3.31
C PRO A 396 -3.75 -20.20 -1.92
N TYR A 397 -2.46 -20.17 -1.64
CA TYR A 397 -1.89 -19.58 -0.43
C TYR A 397 -1.08 -18.30 -0.69
N LEU A 398 -0.75 -18.04 -1.96
CA LEU A 398 0.08 -16.91 -2.38
C LEU A 398 -0.62 -15.57 -2.05
N ASP A 399 0.16 -14.57 -1.66
CA ASP A 399 -0.25 -13.19 -1.31
C ASP A 399 -1.23 -13.07 -0.14
N LEU A 400 -1.54 -14.16 0.56
CA LEU A 400 -2.17 -14.07 1.86
C LEU A 400 -1.22 -13.37 2.83
N SER A 401 -1.76 -12.66 3.81
CA SER A 401 -0.91 -12.20 4.90
C SER A 401 -0.47 -13.37 5.77
N LEU A 402 0.59 -13.19 6.56
CA LEU A 402 1.00 -14.18 7.57
C LEU A 402 -0.18 -14.60 8.48
N HIS A 403 -1.03 -13.64 8.87
CA HIS A 403 -2.22 -13.91 9.67
C HIS A 403 -3.20 -14.82 8.94
N ASP A 404 -3.50 -14.51 7.68
CA ASP A 404 -4.50 -15.24 6.91
C ASP A 404 -3.96 -16.60 6.48
N THR A 405 -2.67 -16.71 6.14
CA THR A 405 -2.01 -18.00 5.91
C THR A 405 -2.13 -18.91 7.14
N VAL A 406 -1.81 -18.40 8.34
CA VAL A 406 -1.94 -19.18 9.59
C VAL A 406 -3.40 -19.53 9.87
N SER A 407 -4.33 -18.60 9.63
CA SER A 407 -5.76 -18.84 9.84
C SER A 407 -6.30 -19.90 8.88
N THR A 408 -5.99 -19.81 7.59
CA THR A 408 -6.39 -20.78 6.56
C THR A 408 -5.81 -22.17 6.85
N LEU A 409 -4.54 -22.26 7.27
CA LEU A 409 -3.94 -23.54 7.68
C LEU A 409 -4.66 -24.16 8.89
N ILE A 410 -5.14 -23.36 9.85
CA ILE A 410 -5.91 -23.87 10.99
C ILE A 410 -7.31 -24.31 10.56
N LEU A 411 -7.97 -23.56 9.68
CA LEU A 411 -9.26 -23.94 9.09
C LEU A 411 -9.16 -25.24 8.29
N ASP A 412 -8.04 -25.46 7.61
CA ASP A 412 -7.74 -26.68 6.86
C ASP A 412 -7.29 -27.85 7.77
N GLY A 413 -7.06 -27.61 9.07
CA GLY A 413 -6.66 -28.64 10.04
C GLY A 413 -5.15 -28.92 10.09
N HIS A 414 -4.33 -28.12 9.41
CA HIS A 414 -2.86 -28.25 9.37
C HIS A 414 -2.19 -27.54 10.56
N HIS A 415 -2.55 -27.91 11.79
CA HIS A 415 -2.12 -27.23 13.02
C HIS A 415 -0.60 -27.20 13.23
N LYS A 416 0.12 -28.25 12.81
CA LYS A 416 1.59 -28.32 12.95
C LYS A 416 2.30 -27.28 12.08
N LYS A 417 1.87 -27.11 10.83
CA LYS A 417 2.44 -26.09 9.91
C LYS A 417 2.08 -24.68 10.38
N ALA A 418 0.86 -24.46 10.88
CA ALA A 418 0.48 -23.19 11.49
C ALA A 418 1.34 -22.83 12.72
N GLU A 419 1.67 -23.81 13.56
CA GLU A 419 2.55 -23.61 14.72
C GLU A 419 4.01 -23.36 14.30
N GLN A 420 4.47 -23.99 13.23
CA GLN A 420 5.80 -23.70 12.65
C GLN A 420 5.89 -22.25 12.18
N LEU A 421 4.92 -21.77 11.38
CA LEU A 421 4.88 -20.36 10.94
C LEU A 421 4.83 -19.37 12.11
N TYR A 422 4.07 -19.70 13.17
CA TYR A 422 4.04 -18.90 14.39
C TYR A 422 5.44 -18.71 15.01
N ARG A 423 6.26 -19.77 15.04
CA ARG A 423 7.63 -19.72 15.56
C ARG A 423 8.58 -19.01 14.60
N ASP A 424 8.49 -19.32 13.32
CA ASP A 424 9.42 -18.85 12.28
C ASP A 424 9.32 -17.35 12.03
N PHE A 425 8.13 -16.77 12.24
CA PHE A 425 7.85 -15.34 12.11
C PHE A 425 7.70 -14.62 13.45
N LYS A 426 7.95 -15.33 14.57
CA LYS A 426 7.89 -14.77 15.94
C LYS A 426 6.59 -13.99 16.20
N ILE A 427 5.45 -14.53 15.78
CA ILE A 427 4.15 -13.86 15.97
C ILE A 427 3.90 -13.70 17.48
N PRO A 428 3.54 -12.51 17.99
CA PRO A 428 3.27 -12.32 19.41
C PRO A 428 2.22 -13.29 19.95
N ASP A 429 2.50 -13.92 21.09
CA ASP A 429 1.64 -14.96 21.69
C ASP A 429 0.18 -14.52 21.80
N LYS A 430 -0.09 -13.30 22.28
CA LYS A 430 -1.45 -12.76 22.37
C LYS A 430 -2.17 -12.77 21.03
N ARG A 431 -1.48 -12.44 19.93
CA ARG A 431 -2.05 -12.40 18.58
C ARG A 431 -2.33 -13.80 18.05
N TYR A 432 -1.38 -14.71 18.20
CA TYR A 432 -1.55 -16.10 17.76
C TYR A 432 -2.68 -16.81 18.52
N TRP A 433 -2.80 -16.59 19.83
CA TRP A 433 -3.87 -17.16 20.63
C TRP A 433 -5.26 -16.70 20.16
N TRP A 434 -5.45 -15.39 19.92
CA TRP A 434 -6.69 -14.86 19.35
C TRP A 434 -7.00 -15.45 17.97
N LEU A 435 -5.99 -15.53 17.10
CA LEU A 435 -6.14 -16.08 15.76
C LEU A 435 -6.58 -17.55 15.82
N LYS A 436 -5.87 -18.37 16.61
CA LYS A 436 -6.10 -19.80 16.71
C LYS A 436 -7.48 -20.15 17.27
N ILE A 437 -7.92 -19.48 18.34
CA ILE A 437 -9.26 -19.75 18.90
C ILE A 437 -10.40 -19.34 17.95
N ASN A 438 -10.25 -18.24 17.20
CA ASN A 438 -11.25 -17.82 16.23
C ASN A 438 -11.32 -18.81 15.06
N ALA A 439 -10.17 -19.24 14.54
CA ALA A 439 -10.11 -20.19 13.45
C ALA A 439 -10.64 -21.58 13.86
N LEU A 440 -10.25 -22.09 15.04
CA LEU A 440 -10.76 -23.36 15.58
C LEU A 440 -12.28 -23.33 15.79
N ALA A 441 -12.81 -22.24 16.36
CA ALA A 441 -14.26 -22.10 16.56
C ALA A 441 -15.03 -21.97 15.23
N THR A 442 -14.45 -21.30 14.22
CA THR A 442 -15.03 -21.19 12.88
C THR A 442 -15.08 -22.54 12.17
N ARG A 443 -14.04 -23.36 12.34
CA ARG A 443 -14.00 -24.76 11.86
C ARG A 443 -14.92 -25.69 12.67
N GLY A 444 -15.23 -25.34 13.92
CA GLY A 444 -15.98 -26.19 14.85
C GLY A 444 -15.11 -27.25 15.55
N ASP A 445 -13.79 -27.09 15.56
CA ASP A 445 -12.83 -28.03 16.15
C ASP A 445 -12.62 -27.75 17.64
N TRP A 446 -13.65 -28.10 18.43
CA TRP A 446 -13.69 -27.85 19.87
C TRP A 446 -12.71 -28.73 20.65
N GLU A 447 -12.39 -29.92 20.15
CA GLU A 447 -11.44 -30.84 20.79
C GLU A 447 -10.02 -30.26 20.79
N GLU A 448 -9.56 -29.75 19.64
CA GLU A 448 -8.27 -29.08 19.55
C GLU A 448 -8.26 -27.75 20.32
N MET A 449 -9.39 -27.04 20.40
CA MET A 449 -9.53 -25.85 21.24
C MET A 449 -9.35 -26.17 22.73
N GLU A 450 -9.92 -27.28 23.19
CA GLU A 450 -9.76 -27.74 24.58
C GLU A 450 -8.31 -28.13 24.86
N LYS A 451 -7.68 -28.92 23.98
CA LYS A 451 -6.25 -29.27 24.08
C LYS A 451 -5.37 -28.02 24.11
N PHE A 452 -5.65 -27.06 23.23
CA PHE A 452 -4.92 -25.80 23.17
C PHE A 452 -5.04 -25.00 24.47
N SER A 453 -6.23 -24.94 25.07
CA SER A 453 -6.46 -24.26 26.36
C SER A 453 -5.65 -24.85 27.52
N LYS A 454 -5.26 -26.13 27.44
CA LYS A 454 -4.49 -26.85 28.45
C LYS A 454 -2.98 -26.81 28.20
N SER A 455 -2.56 -26.41 27.00
CA SER A 455 -1.15 -26.45 26.58
C SER A 455 -0.26 -25.48 27.38
N LYS A 456 -0.69 -24.23 27.56
CA LYS A 456 -0.01 -23.19 28.32
C LYS A 456 -1.04 -22.24 28.94
N LYS A 457 -0.63 -21.43 29.92
CA LYS A 457 -1.48 -20.37 30.47
C LYS A 457 -1.79 -19.34 29.38
N SER A 458 -3.07 -19.10 29.13
CA SER A 458 -3.53 -18.18 28.09
C SER A 458 -3.07 -16.73 28.37
N PRO A 459 -2.32 -16.08 27.45
CA PRO A 459 -1.90 -14.68 27.59
C PRO A 459 -3.03 -13.68 27.32
N ILE A 460 -4.16 -14.15 26.78
CA ILE A 460 -5.37 -13.37 26.51
C ILE A 460 -6.47 -13.60 27.58
N GLY A 461 -6.21 -14.47 28.57
CA GLY A 461 -7.20 -14.94 29.53
C GLY A 461 -8.16 -15.99 28.94
N TYR A 462 -9.19 -16.35 29.70
CA TYR A 462 -10.18 -17.37 29.31
C TYR A 462 -11.55 -16.79 28.95
N LEU A 463 -11.81 -15.51 29.23
CA LEU A 463 -13.05 -14.84 28.80
C LEU A 463 -13.23 -14.88 27.27
N PRO A 464 -12.19 -14.64 26.44
CA PRO A 464 -12.31 -14.79 24.99
C PRO A 464 -12.75 -16.18 24.52
N PHE A 465 -12.33 -17.24 25.22
CA PHE A 465 -12.75 -18.62 24.90
C PHE A 465 -14.25 -18.79 25.14
N VAL A 466 -14.78 -18.21 26.22
CA VAL A 466 -16.22 -18.21 26.53
C VAL A 466 -17.01 -17.42 25.49
N GLU A 467 -16.59 -16.19 25.18
CA GLU A 467 -17.28 -15.32 24.24
C GLU A 467 -17.36 -15.94 22.83
N ILE A 468 -16.28 -16.57 22.36
CA ILE A 468 -16.24 -17.23 21.05
C ILE A 468 -17.08 -18.51 21.04
N ALA A 469 -16.98 -19.35 22.07
CA ALA A 469 -17.78 -20.58 22.14
C ALA A 469 -19.30 -20.27 22.16
N VAL A 470 -19.71 -19.22 22.89
CA VAL A 470 -21.11 -18.75 22.90
C VAL A 470 -21.52 -18.19 21.53
N LYS A 471 -20.64 -17.42 20.86
CA LYS A 471 -20.90 -16.87 19.52
C LYS A 471 -21.16 -17.95 18.47
N HIS A 472 -20.50 -19.10 18.58
CA HIS A 472 -20.72 -20.26 17.69
C HIS A 472 -21.74 -21.26 18.25
N HIS A 473 -22.60 -20.83 19.17
CA HIS A 473 -23.70 -21.60 19.77
C HIS A 473 -23.29 -22.86 20.56
N ASN A 474 -22.01 -23.02 20.93
CA ASN A 474 -21.54 -24.12 21.75
C ASN A 474 -21.41 -23.71 23.23
N ARG A 475 -22.55 -23.72 23.94
CA ARG A 475 -22.59 -23.38 25.38
C ARG A 475 -21.92 -24.44 26.28
N TYR A 476 -21.90 -25.70 25.85
CA TYR A 476 -21.27 -26.78 26.60
C TYR A 476 -19.77 -26.57 26.71
N GLU A 477 -19.13 -26.21 25.59
CA GLU A 477 -17.71 -25.88 25.55
C GLU A 477 -17.39 -24.61 26.33
N ALA A 478 -18.27 -23.60 26.25
CA ALA A 478 -18.14 -22.36 27.02
C ALA A 478 -18.16 -22.58 28.55
N LYS A 479 -18.97 -23.53 29.05
CA LYS A 479 -19.01 -23.92 30.48
C LYS A 479 -17.66 -24.39 31.02
N LYS A 480 -16.83 -25.04 30.19
CA LYS A 480 -15.50 -25.53 30.61
C LYS A 480 -14.52 -24.40 30.91
N TYR A 481 -14.70 -23.24 30.29
CA TYR A 481 -13.78 -22.11 30.41
C TYR A 481 -14.22 -21.07 31.45
N ALA A 482 -15.52 -20.94 31.71
CA ALA A 482 -16.06 -19.93 32.62
C ALA A 482 -15.43 -19.94 34.04
N PRO A 483 -15.20 -21.10 34.70
CA PRO A 483 -14.54 -21.14 36.02
C PRO A 483 -13.08 -20.69 35.98
N ARG A 484 -12.41 -20.78 34.82
CA ARG A 484 -10.99 -20.43 34.64
C ARG A 484 -10.78 -18.93 34.39
N VAL A 485 -11.87 -18.17 34.23
CA VAL A 485 -11.82 -16.71 34.06
C VAL A 485 -11.38 -16.04 35.37
N THR A 486 -10.69 -14.91 35.25
CA THR A 486 -10.25 -14.14 36.43
C THR A 486 -11.48 -13.68 37.23
N PRO A 487 -11.37 -13.55 38.56
CA PRO A 487 -12.50 -13.19 39.42
C PRO A 487 -13.27 -11.98 38.88
N GLU A 488 -12.57 -10.91 38.50
CA GLU A 488 -13.16 -9.63 38.05
C GLU A 488 -14.08 -9.77 36.82
N GLN A 489 -13.88 -10.81 36.01
CA GLN A 489 -14.64 -11.04 34.78
C GLN A 489 -15.54 -12.30 34.86
N ARG A 490 -15.51 -12.99 35.99
CA ARG A 490 -16.16 -14.29 36.19
C ARG A 490 -17.68 -14.21 36.15
N VAL A 491 -18.26 -13.18 36.77
CA VAL A 491 -19.72 -12.93 36.72
C VAL A 491 -20.18 -12.75 35.28
N LYS A 492 -19.46 -11.94 34.49
CA LYS A 492 -19.75 -11.74 33.05
C LYS A 492 -19.67 -13.06 32.28
N ALA A 493 -18.66 -13.90 32.56
CA ALA A 493 -18.50 -15.19 31.89
C ALA A 493 -19.67 -16.16 32.19
N PHE A 494 -20.10 -16.30 33.45
CA PHE A 494 -21.21 -17.19 33.79
C PHE A 494 -22.56 -16.72 33.23
N ILE A 495 -22.79 -15.41 33.19
CA ILE A 495 -23.97 -14.82 32.52
C ILE A 495 -23.99 -15.18 31.03
N LEU A 496 -22.85 -15.06 30.33
CA LEU A 496 -22.75 -15.38 28.90
C LEU A 496 -23.05 -16.85 28.60
N VAL A 497 -22.67 -17.73 29.52
CA VAL A 497 -22.90 -19.18 29.42
C VAL A 497 -24.34 -19.57 29.78
N GLY A 498 -25.06 -18.69 30.47
CA GLY A 498 -26.42 -18.94 30.98
C GLY A 498 -26.46 -19.73 32.28
N ASP A 499 -25.37 -19.73 33.04
CA ASP A 499 -25.30 -20.36 34.37
C ASP A 499 -25.53 -19.29 35.45
N LEU A 500 -26.81 -19.01 35.73
CA LEU A 500 -27.21 -17.93 36.64
C LEU A 500 -26.91 -18.26 38.10
N GLU A 501 -26.88 -19.54 38.48
CA GLU A 501 -26.54 -19.97 39.85
C GLU A 501 -25.08 -19.63 40.19
N GLN A 502 -24.14 -20.05 39.34
CA GLN A 502 -22.72 -19.73 39.54
C GLN A 502 -22.43 -18.23 39.35
N ALA A 503 -23.17 -17.55 38.46
CA ALA A 503 -23.07 -16.09 38.34
C ALA A 503 -23.51 -15.37 39.63
N ALA A 504 -24.57 -15.84 40.28
CA ALA A 504 -25.06 -15.30 41.54
C ALA A 504 -24.06 -15.53 42.68
N ASP A 505 -23.51 -16.73 42.79
CA ASP A 505 -22.52 -17.04 43.83
C ASP A 505 -21.25 -16.19 43.69
N ALA A 506 -20.74 -16.03 42.45
CA ALA A 506 -19.60 -15.16 42.18
C ALA A 506 -19.89 -13.68 42.49
N ALA A 507 -21.09 -13.18 42.16
CA ALA A 507 -21.49 -11.79 42.45
C ALA A 507 -21.64 -11.53 43.95
N ILE A 508 -22.12 -12.52 44.72
CA ILE A 508 -22.22 -12.46 46.18
C ILE A 508 -20.82 -12.43 46.81
N GLU A 509 -19.89 -13.23 46.30
CA GLU A 509 -18.50 -13.28 46.76
C GLU A 509 -17.80 -11.92 46.57
N HIS A 510 -17.99 -11.28 45.41
CA HIS A 510 -17.41 -9.97 45.09
C HIS A 510 -18.03 -8.80 45.85
N LYS A 511 -19.21 -9.00 46.48
CA LYS A 511 -19.92 -7.95 47.24
C LYS A 511 -20.22 -6.68 46.42
N SER A 512 -20.43 -6.84 45.11
CA SER A 512 -20.68 -5.73 44.18
C SER A 512 -22.16 -5.60 43.85
N ASP A 513 -22.78 -4.47 44.22
CA ASP A 513 -24.20 -4.19 43.94
C ASP A 513 -24.50 -4.14 42.43
N ALA A 514 -23.55 -3.65 41.63
CA ALA A 514 -23.66 -3.58 40.17
C ALA A 514 -23.71 -4.98 39.53
N GLU A 515 -22.92 -5.93 40.02
CA GLU A 515 -22.89 -7.30 39.53
C GLU A 515 -24.15 -8.08 39.94
N LEU A 516 -24.60 -7.91 41.18
CA LEU A 516 -25.86 -8.49 41.69
C LEU A 516 -27.07 -8.00 40.87
N SER A 517 -27.11 -6.70 40.56
CA SER A 517 -28.17 -6.10 39.75
C SER A 517 -28.13 -6.59 38.30
N CYS A 518 -26.94 -6.85 37.75
CA CYS A 518 -26.77 -7.40 36.40
C CYS A 518 -27.28 -8.85 36.29
N VAL A 519 -27.04 -9.68 37.30
CA VAL A 519 -27.57 -11.06 37.36
C VAL A 519 -29.09 -11.04 37.52
N LEU A 520 -29.63 -10.20 38.42
CA LEU A 520 -31.08 -10.04 38.62
C LEU A 520 -31.82 -9.65 37.35
N ALA A 521 -31.25 -8.78 36.51
CA ALA A 521 -31.84 -8.35 35.24
C ALA A 521 -31.95 -9.48 34.20
N ARG A 522 -31.26 -10.61 34.40
CA ARG A 522 -31.26 -11.77 33.51
C ARG A 522 -32.08 -12.96 34.04
N CYS A 523 -32.48 -12.94 35.32
CA CYS A 523 -33.34 -13.95 35.92
C CYS A 523 -34.80 -13.79 35.46
N THR A 524 -35.52 -14.90 35.30
CA THR A 524 -36.96 -14.85 35.01
C THR A 524 -37.79 -15.18 36.26
N PRO A 525 -38.84 -14.40 36.60
CA PRO A 525 -39.61 -14.59 37.83
C PRO A 525 -40.28 -15.96 37.97
N SER A 526 -40.51 -16.66 36.86
CA SER A 526 -41.20 -17.95 36.80
C SER A 526 -40.30 -19.17 37.04
N THR A 527 -39.00 -19.09 36.74
CA THR A 527 -38.07 -20.23 36.89
C THR A 527 -37.01 -20.02 37.97
N ASP A 528 -36.65 -18.77 38.29
CA ASP A 528 -35.50 -18.45 39.16
C ASP A 528 -35.91 -17.81 40.50
N SER A 529 -37.14 -18.05 40.98
CA SER A 529 -37.70 -17.37 42.17
C SER A 529 -36.80 -17.48 43.42
N ALA A 530 -36.23 -18.66 43.69
CA ALA A 530 -35.31 -18.88 44.80
C ALA A 530 -33.97 -18.15 44.64
N LEU A 531 -33.48 -18.02 43.40
CA LEU A 531 -32.24 -17.33 43.07
C LEU A 531 -32.39 -15.80 43.21
N ILE A 532 -33.53 -15.27 42.77
CA ILE A 532 -33.91 -13.86 42.93
C ILE A 532 -33.98 -13.51 44.42
N GLU A 533 -34.58 -14.39 45.24
CA GLU A 533 -34.66 -14.18 46.68
C GLU A 533 -33.27 -14.17 47.36
N LYS A 534 -32.39 -15.10 46.95
CA LYS A 534 -30.99 -15.18 47.42
C LYS A 534 -30.19 -13.92 47.08
N LEU A 535 -30.30 -13.43 45.85
CA LEU A 535 -29.63 -12.20 45.38
C LEU A 535 -30.15 -10.96 46.11
N ASN A 536 -31.46 -10.83 46.29
CA ASN A 536 -32.07 -9.71 47.02
C ASN A 536 -31.64 -9.69 48.50
N ARG A 537 -31.53 -10.86 49.15
CA ARG A 537 -31.02 -10.98 50.53
C ARG A 537 -29.56 -10.52 50.63
N ALA A 538 -28.70 -10.97 49.71
CA ALA A 538 -27.30 -10.55 49.67
C ALA A 538 -27.15 -9.04 49.45
N ARG A 539 -27.95 -8.47 48.53
CA ARG A 539 -27.97 -7.02 48.25
C ARG A 539 -28.43 -6.20 49.46
N ALA A 540 -29.45 -6.67 50.18
CA ALA A 540 -29.93 -6.03 51.40
C ALA A 540 -28.91 -6.09 52.55
N GLN A 541 -28.05 -7.11 52.61
CA GLN A 541 -26.97 -7.20 53.58
C GLN A 541 -25.82 -6.23 53.27
N LEU A 542 -25.56 -5.91 52.00
CA LEU A 542 -24.57 -4.91 51.58
C LEU A 542 -24.99 -3.48 51.92
N MET A 543 -26.29 -3.16 51.79
CA MET A 543 -26.85 -1.84 52.12
C MET A 543 -26.93 -1.54 53.64
N LYS A 544 -26.76 -2.57 54.49
CA LYS A 544 -26.80 -2.44 55.97
C LYS A 544 -25.41 -2.24 56.60
N LYS A 545 -24.34 -2.30 55.81
CA LYS A 545 -22.97 -1.97 56.19
C LYS A 545 -22.59 -0.65 55.56
#